data_AF-A0A1D6E932-F1
#
_entry.id   AF-A0A1D6E932-F1
#
_cell.length_a   1.000
_cell.length_b   1.000
_cell.length_c   1.000
_cell.angle_alpha   90.00
_cell.angle_beta   90.00
_cell.angle_gamma   90.00
#
_symmetry.space_group_name_H-M   'P 1'
#
loop_
_entity.id
_entity.type
_entity.pdbx_description
1 polymer ?
#
loop_
_entity_poly.entity_id
_entity_poly.type
_entity_poly.pdbx_seq_one_letter_code
_entity_poly.pdbx_strand_id
1 'polypeptide(L)'
;MDPSKTFSYAVRLRFCLTDSVVMIRYLAEFKTGAERKDAAENTMVAYKAAQDIALAELAPTHPIRLGLALNFSVFYYEILNSPDRACSLAKQAFDEAISELDTLSEESYKDSTLIMQLLRDNLTLWTSDISEDPAEEIREAPKRDSSEGQ
;
A
#
# COMPACT_ATOMS: atom_id res chain seq x y z
N MET A 1 23.49 19.37 0.55
CA MET A 1 22.31 19.09 1.40
C MET A 1 22.71 19.39 2.84
N ASP A 2 21.89 20.13 3.58
CA ASP A 2 22.15 20.49 4.98
C ASP A 2 21.76 19.31 5.89
N PRO A 3 22.70 18.67 6.59
CA PRO A 3 22.43 17.53 7.46
C PRO A 3 21.39 17.83 8.55
N SER A 4 21.29 19.09 8.97
CA SER A 4 20.37 19.56 10.02
C SER A 4 18.92 19.52 9.55
N LYS A 5 18.68 19.79 8.26
CA LYS A 5 17.36 19.70 7.64
C LYS A 5 16.95 18.25 7.42
N THR A 6 17.86 17.44 6.88
CA THR A 6 17.64 16.00 6.67
C THR A 6 17.29 15.27 7.98
N PHE A 7 17.95 15.64 9.10
CA PHE A 7 17.62 15.11 10.43
C PHE A 7 16.21 15.50 10.90
N SER A 8 15.79 16.75 10.68
CA SER A 8 14.44 17.22 11.01
C SER A 8 13.36 16.51 10.18
N TYR A 9 13.60 16.29 8.89
CA TYR A 9 12.67 15.58 8.00
C TYR A 9 12.59 14.09 8.29
N ALA A 10 13.72 13.42 8.55
CA ALA A 10 13.75 12.01 8.93
C ALA A 10 12.99 11.75 10.23
N VAL A 11 13.09 12.65 11.22
CA VAL A 11 12.30 12.58 12.46
C VAL A 11 10.80 12.78 12.17
N ARG A 12 10.44 13.71 11.28
CA ARG A 12 9.04 13.94 10.87
C ARG A 12 8.44 12.74 10.12
N LEU A 13 9.20 12.16 9.19
CA LEU A 13 8.81 10.96 8.44
C LEU A 13 8.68 9.75 9.36
N ARG A 14 9.62 9.56 10.29
CA ARG A 14 9.57 8.46 11.24
C ARG A 14 8.39 8.58 12.20
N PHE A 15 8.11 9.79 12.70
CA PHE A 15 6.94 10.08 13.53
C PHE A 15 5.64 9.82 12.75
N CYS A 16 5.55 10.28 11.50
CA CYS A 16 4.40 10.07 10.63
C CYS A 16 4.18 8.57 10.32
N LEU A 17 5.26 7.79 10.14
CA LEU A 17 5.22 6.35 9.94
C LEU A 17 4.75 5.58 11.19
N THR A 18 5.25 5.93 12.39
CA THR A 18 4.79 5.31 13.63
C THR A 18 3.34 5.64 13.93
N ASP A 19 2.94 6.90 13.72
CA ASP A 19 1.55 7.33 13.97
C ASP A 19 0.58 6.70 12.96
N SER A 20 1.00 6.50 11.71
CA SER A 20 0.15 5.89 10.68
C SER A 20 -0.05 4.38 10.88
N VAL A 21 0.98 3.63 11.29
CA VAL A 21 0.81 2.19 11.63
C VAL A 21 -0.10 2.02 12.85
N VAL A 22 0.02 2.88 13.86
CA VAL A 22 -0.88 2.88 15.03
C VAL A 22 -2.30 3.28 14.62
N MET A 23 -2.45 4.26 13.72
CA MET A 23 -3.75 4.68 13.21
C MET A 23 -4.44 3.62 12.35
N ILE A 24 -3.71 2.88 11.51
CA ILE A 24 -4.29 1.77 10.71
C ILE A 24 -4.87 0.69 11.63
N ARG A 25 -4.10 0.26 12.63
CA ARG A 25 -4.58 -0.72 13.62
C ARG A 25 -5.76 -0.18 14.42
N TYR A 26 -5.69 1.07 14.86
CA TYR A 26 -6.77 1.71 15.60
C TYR A 26 -8.06 1.80 14.77
N LEU A 27 -7.95 2.14 13.48
CA LEU A 27 -9.04 2.18 12.52
C LEU A 27 -9.67 0.82 12.26
N ALA A 28 -8.85 -0.22 12.16
CA ALA A 28 -9.30 -1.59 11.92
C ALA A 28 -10.01 -2.18 13.15
N GLU A 29 -9.50 -1.91 14.36
CA GLU A 29 -9.97 -2.57 15.59
C GLU A 29 -11.10 -1.82 16.30
N PHE A 30 -11.15 -0.47 16.26
CA PHE A 30 -11.99 0.31 17.19
C PHE A 30 -13.03 1.22 16.54
N LYS A 31 -13.02 1.42 15.22
CA LYS A 31 -13.88 2.41 14.55
C LYS A 31 -14.85 1.78 13.55
N THR A 32 -16.14 2.12 13.67
CA THR A 32 -17.22 1.68 12.77
C THR A 32 -17.99 2.88 12.23
N GLY A 33 -18.62 2.74 11.06
CA GLY A 33 -19.46 3.80 10.47
C GLY A 33 -18.70 5.08 10.11
N ALA A 34 -19.25 6.24 10.49
CA ALA A 34 -18.72 7.56 10.10
C ALA A 34 -17.32 7.86 10.67
N GLU A 35 -17.03 7.43 11.91
CA GLU A 35 -15.73 7.69 12.53
C GLU A 35 -14.58 6.97 11.81
N ARG A 36 -14.86 5.79 11.22
CA ARG A 36 -13.87 5.06 10.41
C ARG A 36 -13.54 5.85 9.15
N LYS A 37 -14.55 6.47 8.53
CA LYS A 37 -14.37 7.27 7.31
C LYS A 37 -13.52 8.50 7.58
N ASP A 38 -13.85 9.28 8.61
CA ASP A 38 -13.10 10.49 8.97
C ASP A 38 -11.64 10.18 9.31
N ALA A 39 -11.41 9.12 10.07
CA ALA A 39 -10.05 8.71 10.39
C ALA A 39 -9.30 8.14 9.17
N ALA A 40 -9.96 7.41 8.25
CA ALA A 40 -9.33 7.00 6.99
C ALA A 40 -8.96 8.20 6.10
N GLU A 41 -9.79 9.24 6.04
CA GLU A 41 -9.48 10.48 5.32
C GLU A 41 -8.27 11.20 5.95
N ASN A 42 -8.22 11.31 7.28
CA ASN A 42 -7.07 11.89 7.98
C ASN A 42 -5.78 11.09 7.76
N THR A 43 -5.85 9.75 7.80
CA THR A 43 -4.72 8.86 7.51
C THR A 43 -4.24 9.01 6.07
N MET A 44 -5.16 9.14 5.10
CA MET A 44 -4.82 9.41 3.70
C MET A 44 -4.05 10.73 3.54
N VAL A 45 -4.48 11.79 4.21
CA VAL A 45 -3.78 13.10 4.17
C VAL A 45 -2.37 12.98 4.74
N ALA A 46 -2.20 12.27 5.85
CA ALA A 46 -0.89 12.03 6.45
C ALA A 46 0.03 11.24 5.51
N TYR A 47 -0.46 10.17 4.88
CA TYR A 47 0.30 9.38 3.93
C TYR A 47 0.76 10.18 2.72
N LYS A 48 -0.13 11.01 2.14
CA LYS A 48 0.23 11.89 1.02
C LYS A 48 1.31 12.89 1.40
N ALA A 49 1.16 13.56 2.55
CA ALA A 49 2.15 14.52 3.02
C ALA A 49 3.52 13.85 3.27
N ALA A 50 3.53 12.64 3.85
CA ALA A 50 4.76 11.87 4.02
C ALA A 50 5.36 11.45 2.66
N GLN A 51 4.52 11.06 1.70
CA GLN A 51 4.95 10.64 0.38
C GLN A 51 5.61 11.79 -0.37
N ASP A 52 5.01 12.98 -0.37
CA ASP A 52 5.58 14.17 -1.01
C ASP A 52 6.97 14.50 -0.46
N ILE A 53 7.15 14.42 0.87
CA ILE A 53 8.45 14.65 1.51
C ILE A 53 9.44 13.55 1.13
N ALA A 54 9.02 12.28 1.17
CA ALA A 54 9.90 11.15 0.84
C ALA A 54 10.35 11.17 -0.63
N LEU A 55 9.46 11.53 -1.57
CA LEU A 55 9.78 11.66 -2.98
C LEU A 55 10.78 12.78 -3.26
N ALA A 56 10.68 13.89 -2.51
CA ALA A 56 11.56 15.05 -2.69
C ALA A 56 12.94 14.88 -2.04
N GLU A 57 13.02 14.20 -0.89
CA GLU A 57 14.21 14.22 -0.03
C GLU A 57 14.98 12.89 0.02
N LEU A 58 14.34 11.77 -0.37
CA LEU A 58 14.92 10.43 -0.21
C LEU A 58 15.04 9.70 -1.55
N ALA A 59 16.16 9.01 -1.74
CA ALA A 59 16.35 8.12 -2.89
C ALA A 59 15.29 7.00 -2.90
N PRO A 60 14.89 6.48 -4.07
CA PRO A 60 13.93 5.37 -4.19
C PRO A 60 14.29 4.13 -3.39
N THR A 61 15.59 3.88 -3.21
CA THR A 61 16.13 2.76 -2.44
C THR A 61 16.16 2.99 -0.93
N HIS A 62 15.87 4.20 -0.46
CA HIS A 62 16.01 4.54 0.96
C HIS A 62 14.97 3.75 1.81
N PRO A 63 15.37 3.06 2.90
CA PRO A 63 14.47 2.21 3.69
C PRO A 63 13.20 2.92 4.19
N ILE A 64 13.32 4.20 4.59
CA ILE A 64 12.17 5.01 5.02
C ILE A 64 11.15 5.23 3.89
N ARG A 65 11.61 5.51 2.66
CA ARG A 65 10.74 5.72 1.50
C ARG A 65 10.07 4.41 1.09
N LEU A 66 10.81 3.31 1.07
CA LEU A 66 10.28 1.98 0.80
C LEU A 66 9.26 1.54 1.84
N GLY A 67 9.57 1.74 3.13
CA GLY A 67 8.65 1.41 4.23
C GLY A 67 7.37 2.22 4.19
N LEU A 68 7.46 3.49 3.75
CA LEU A 68 6.28 4.32 3.51
C LEU A 68 5.42 3.78 2.37
N ALA A 69 6.02 3.42 1.23
CA ALA A 69 5.30 2.84 0.10
C ALA A 69 4.62 1.51 0.48
N LEU A 70 5.31 0.66 1.24
CA LEU A 70 4.77 -0.60 1.76
C LEU A 70 3.55 -0.36 2.66
N ASN A 71 3.66 0.52 3.66
CA ASN A 71 2.54 0.78 4.56
C ASN A 71 1.36 1.43 3.83
N PHE A 72 1.64 2.33 2.88
CA PHE A 72 0.60 3.01 2.15
C PHE A 72 -0.12 2.07 1.15
N SER A 73 0.59 1.10 0.56
CA SER A 73 -0.05 0.09 -0.28
C SER A 73 -0.97 -0.82 0.54
N VAL A 74 -0.54 -1.26 1.73
CA VAL A 74 -1.39 -2.01 2.67
C VAL A 74 -2.62 -1.20 3.07
N PHE A 75 -2.49 0.11 3.33
CA PHE A 75 -3.63 0.98 3.62
C PHE A 75 -4.64 1.03 2.46
N TYR A 76 -4.17 1.14 1.21
CA TYR A 76 -5.04 1.07 0.04
C TYR A 76 -5.76 -0.28 -0.06
N TYR A 77 -5.08 -1.38 0.25
CA TYR A 77 -5.64 -2.72 0.20
C TYR A 77 -6.67 -2.95 1.32
N GLU A 78 -6.25 -2.88 2.58
CA GLU A 78 -7.03 -3.32 3.74
C GLU A 78 -8.07 -2.29 4.21
N ILE A 79 -7.78 -0.98 4.09
CA ILE A 79 -8.64 0.07 4.65
C ILE A 79 -9.56 0.67 3.59
N LEU A 80 -9.02 0.94 2.41
CA LEU A 80 -9.78 1.56 1.31
C LEU A 80 -10.34 0.57 0.30
N ASN A 81 -10.07 -0.73 0.49
CA ASN A 81 -10.55 -1.80 -0.40
C ASN A 81 -10.28 -1.49 -1.89
N SER A 82 -9.09 -0.97 -2.17
CA SER A 82 -8.67 -0.48 -3.49
C SER A 82 -7.43 -1.24 -3.97
N PRO A 83 -7.57 -2.53 -4.31
CA PRO A 83 -6.43 -3.41 -4.63
C PRO A 83 -5.63 -2.92 -5.84
N ASP A 84 -6.29 -2.38 -6.87
CA ASP A 84 -5.62 -1.82 -8.05
C ASP A 84 -4.62 -0.71 -7.69
N ARG A 85 -5.00 0.17 -6.76
CA ARG A 85 -4.13 1.27 -6.29
C ARG A 85 -3.02 0.75 -5.39
N ALA A 86 -3.32 -0.22 -4.53
CA ALA A 86 -2.32 -0.87 -3.67
C ALA A 86 -1.21 -1.51 -4.51
N CYS A 87 -1.59 -2.33 -5.50
CA CYS A 87 -0.68 -3.00 -6.41
C CYS A 87 0.11 -2.00 -7.26
N SER A 88 -0.55 -0.98 -7.81
CA SER A 88 0.13 0.05 -8.60
C SER A 88 1.21 0.78 -7.80
N LEU A 89 0.90 1.18 -6.56
CA LEU A 89 1.84 1.87 -5.69
C LEU A 89 3.01 0.98 -5.27
N ALA A 90 2.73 -0.26 -4.86
CA ALA A 90 3.76 -1.22 -4.46
C ALA A 90 4.68 -1.57 -5.64
N LYS A 91 4.12 -1.78 -6.83
CA LYS A 91 4.88 -2.06 -8.05
C LYS A 91 5.77 -0.90 -8.45
N GLN A 92 5.24 0.32 -8.43
CA GLN A 92 6.01 1.53 -8.73
C GLN A 92 7.22 1.66 -7.80
N ALA A 93 7.01 1.55 -6.48
CA ALA A 93 8.10 1.67 -5.51
C ALA A 93 9.15 0.56 -5.67
N PHE A 94 8.72 -0.66 -5.99
CA PHE A 94 9.62 -1.79 -6.26
C PHE A 94 10.46 -1.55 -7.52
N ASP A 95 9.83 -1.16 -8.63
CA ASP A 95 10.51 -0.92 -9.91
C ASP A 95 11.52 0.24 -9.81
N GLU A 96 11.14 1.34 -9.15
CA GLU A 96 12.04 2.48 -8.90
C GLU A 96 13.25 2.05 -8.06
N ALA A 97 13.03 1.27 -6.99
CA ALA A 97 14.11 0.80 -6.14
C ALA A 97 15.05 -0.18 -6.86
N ILE A 98 14.53 -1.07 -7.72
CA ILE A 98 15.34 -1.97 -8.54
C ILE A 98 16.27 -1.17 -9.47
N SER A 99 15.76 -0.08 -10.07
CA SER A 99 16.55 0.72 -11.01
C SER A 99 17.76 1.42 -10.40
N GLU A 100 17.76 1.62 -9.07
CA GLU A 100 18.83 2.30 -8.35
C GLU A 100 19.51 1.42 -7.29
N LEU A 101 19.19 0.11 -7.23
CA LEU A 101 19.65 -0.80 -6.18
C LEU A 101 21.19 -0.89 -6.09
N ASP A 102 21.88 -0.81 -7.22
CA ASP A 102 23.34 -0.88 -7.31
C ASP A 102 24.06 0.30 -6.64
N THR A 103 23.32 1.35 -6.23
CA THR A 103 23.88 2.56 -5.62
C THR A 103 23.84 2.56 -4.09
N LEU A 104 23.26 1.53 -3.47
CA LEU A 104 23.09 1.43 -2.02
C LEU A 104 24.40 1.15 -1.27
N SER A 105 24.53 1.77 -0.09
CA SER A 105 25.58 1.41 0.87
C SER A 105 25.26 0.08 1.57
N GLU A 106 26.28 -0.67 1.99
CA GLU A 106 26.11 -1.96 2.68
C GLU A 106 25.22 -1.86 3.93
N GLU A 107 25.27 -0.72 4.64
CA GLU A 107 24.49 -0.47 5.85
C GLU A 107 22.98 -0.43 5.55
N SER A 108 22.58 0.23 4.47
CA SER A 108 21.16 0.35 4.08
C SER A 108 20.69 -0.79 3.17
N TYR A 109 21.61 -1.56 2.59
CA TYR A 109 21.28 -2.63 1.64
C TYR A 109 20.39 -3.72 2.26
N LYS A 110 20.69 -4.16 3.49
CA LYS A 110 19.92 -5.21 4.17
C LYS A 110 18.48 -4.78 4.44
N ASP A 111 18.29 -3.58 4.96
CA ASP A 111 16.96 -3.07 5.29
C ASP A 111 16.14 -2.80 4.03
N SER A 112 16.76 -2.21 3.00
CA SER A 112 16.09 -1.89 1.74
C SER A 112 15.65 -3.16 1.01
N THR A 113 16.53 -4.17 0.91
CA THR A 113 16.20 -5.44 0.25
C THR A 113 15.15 -6.24 1.00
N LEU A 114 15.15 -6.19 2.35
CA LEU A 114 14.08 -6.79 3.14
C LEU A 114 12.72 -6.13 2.86
N ILE A 115 12.66 -4.80 2.76
CA ILE A 115 11.39 -4.11 2.46
C ILE A 115 10.94 -4.37 1.02
N MET A 116 11.86 -4.40 0.06
CA MET A 116 11.55 -4.77 -1.33
C MET A 116 11.02 -6.19 -1.44
N GLN A 117 11.55 -7.11 -0.63
CA GLN A 117 11.06 -8.47 -0.53
C GLN A 117 9.61 -8.50 -0.03
N LEU A 118 9.29 -7.74 1.02
CA LEU A 118 7.91 -7.60 1.51
C LEU A 118 6.95 -6.99 0.48
N LEU A 119 7.40 -5.98 -0.28
CA LEU A 119 6.61 -5.42 -1.39
C LEU A 119 6.30 -6.47 -2.46
N ARG A 120 7.28 -7.30 -2.83
CA ARG A 120 7.10 -8.40 -3.80
C ARG A 120 6.13 -9.46 -3.28
N ASP A 121 6.26 -9.83 -2.02
CA ASP A 121 5.41 -10.85 -1.39
C ASP A 121 3.95 -10.36 -1.32
N ASN A 122 3.73 -9.10 -0.94
CA ASN A 122 2.40 -8.48 -0.98
C ASN A 122 1.80 -8.43 -2.39
N LEU A 123 2.59 -8.02 -3.40
CA LEU A 123 2.14 -8.01 -4.80
C LEU A 123 1.73 -9.42 -5.27
N THR A 124 2.49 -10.44 -4.89
CA THR A 124 2.19 -11.83 -5.25
C THR A 124 0.88 -12.27 -4.62
N LEU A 125 0.69 -12.01 -3.33
CA LEU A 125 -0.53 -12.33 -2.59
C LEU A 125 -1.76 -11.63 -3.17
N TRP A 126 -1.68 -10.33 -3.45
CA TRP A 126 -2.83 -9.58 -3.93
C TRP A 126 -3.18 -9.89 -5.39
N THR A 127 -2.18 -10.24 -6.21
CA THR A 127 -2.45 -10.63 -7.60
C THR A 127 -3.02 -12.04 -7.71
N SER A 128 -2.70 -12.96 -6.77
CA SER A 128 -3.41 -14.23 -6.68
C SER A 128 -4.88 -14.05 -6.26
N ASP A 129 -5.17 -13.19 -5.28
CA ASP A 129 -6.56 -12.93 -4.84
C ASP A 129 -7.42 -12.35 -5.99
N ILE A 130 -6.86 -11.49 -6.84
CA ILE A 130 -7.56 -10.90 -8.00
C ILE A 130 -7.77 -11.92 -9.13
N SER A 131 -6.91 -12.94 -9.24
CA SER A 131 -7.02 -13.97 -10.29
C SER A 131 -7.86 -15.18 -9.88
N GLU A 132 -8.29 -15.25 -8.62
CA GLU A 132 -9.22 -16.27 -8.11
C GLU A 132 -10.70 -15.81 -8.09
N ASP A 133 -11.05 -14.65 -8.66
CA ASP A 133 -12.47 -14.26 -8.81
C ASP A 133 -13.13 -15.11 -9.91
N PRO A 134 -14.06 -16.03 -9.56
CA PRO A 134 -14.57 -17.01 -10.49
C PRO A 134 -15.55 -16.36 -11.46
N ALA A 135 -15.17 -16.33 -12.74
CA ALA A 135 -16.09 -16.25 -13.86
C ALA A 135 -16.96 -17.53 -13.99
N GLU A 136 -17.53 -18.02 -12.90
CA GLU A 136 -18.40 -19.20 -12.80
C GLU A 136 -19.72 -18.82 -12.13
N GLU A 137 -20.50 -17.92 -12.75
CA GLU A 137 -21.93 -17.82 -12.46
C GLU A 137 -22.76 -17.42 -13.70
N ILE A 138 -22.50 -18.05 -14.85
CA ILE A 138 -23.47 -18.05 -15.96
C ILE A 138 -23.45 -19.40 -16.68
N ARG A 139 -23.99 -20.46 -16.06
CA ARG A 139 -24.57 -21.58 -16.82
C ARG A 139 -25.86 -22.11 -16.17
N GLU A 140 -26.93 -21.87 -16.92
CA GLU A 140 -28.19 -22.62 -17.00
C GLU A 140 -29.20 -22.51 -15.85
N ALA A 141 -30.03 -21.45 -15.92
CA ALA A 141 -31.42 -21.57 -15.51
C ALA A 141 -32.19 -22.39 -16.58
N PRO A 142 -32.89 -23.48 -16.22
CA PRO A 142 -33.76 -24.16 -17.16
C PRO A 142 -34.99 -23.27 -17.41
N LYS A 143 -35.20 -22.92 -18.68
CA LYS A 143 -36.41 -22.25 -19.15
C LYS A 143 -37.63 -23.11 -18.76
N ARG A 144 -38.58 -22.50 -18.05
CA ARG A 144 -39.94 -23.03 -17.89
C ARG A 144 -40.54 -23.18 -19.28
N ASP A 145 -40.93 -24.40 -19.63
CA ASP A 145 -41.84 -24.62 -20.74
C ASP A 145 -43.25 -24.30 -20.26
N SER A 146 -43.82 -23.22 -20.80
CA SER A 146 -45.23 -22.89 -20.69
C SER A 146 -45.83 -23.08 -22.08
N SER A 147 -46.22 -24.31 -22.40
CA SER A 147 -47.08 -24.61 -23.53
C SER A 147 -48.52 -24.74 -23.02
N GLU A 148 -49.25 -23.63 -23.04
CA GLU A 148 -50.72 -23.65 -23.13
C GLU A 148 -51.13 -23.97 -24.58
N GLY A 149 -52.17 -24.79 -24.74
CA GLY A 149 -53.06 -24.72 -25.90
C GLY A 149 -53.16 -25.97 -26.78
N GLN A 150 -54.01 -26.92 -26.39
CA GLN A 150 -55.23 -27.27 -27.14
C GLN A 150 -56.14 -28.18 -26.31
#